data_AF-A0A511ZJB5-F1
#
_entry.id   AF-A0A511ZJB5-F1
#
_cell.length_a   1.000
_cell.length_b   1.000
_cell.length_c   1.000
_cell.angle_alpha   90.00
_cell.angle_beta   90.00
_cell.angle_gamma   90.00
#
_symmetry.space_group_name_H-M   'P 1'
#
loop_
_entity.id
_entity.type
_entity.pdbx_description
1 polymer ?
#
loop_
_entity_poly.entity_id
_entity_poly.type
_entity_poly.pdbx_seq_one_letter_code
_entity_poly.pdbx_strand_id
1 'polypeptide(L)'
;MLDFLFFIPPDDTSASNNRILPWSSFLVICGGWLILWYLTPGLHGNGIGNLFTNNDESSIFLETIIALIIVIILIVTHKRCNQLLFHQSKWIYLYISPVVLALVLPFYYNLPLPAHLYIFWMTVSVFWQDYLTFGLLQSYLEEHLPMWTVILAVAIIFYIGHVVFIPDSFAPAHVSSAFSILGLGIVVAFLRAKLKTLHIILVLHLSFYFIVVF
;
A
#
# COMPACT_ATOMS: atom_id res chain seq x y z
N MET A 1 45.51 33.27 12.62
CA MET A 1 45.14 33.40 14.04
C MET A 1 43.76 32.74 14.15
N LEU A 2 43.76 31.39 14.15
CA LEU A 2 43.48 30.53 15.32
C LEU A 2 42.04 30.80 15.79
N ASP A 3 41.06 29.96 15.47
CA ASP A 3 40.88 28.69 16.18
C ASP A 3 40.45 27.51 15.28
N PHE A 4 41.36 26.54 15.18
CA PHE A 4 41.09 25.13 14.91
C PHE A 4 41.05 24.46 16.29
N LEU A 5 39.88 24.29 16.89
CA LEU A 5 39.72 23.54 18.14
C LEU A 5 38.48 22.64 18.07
N PHE A 6 38.76 21.35 17.90
CA PHE A 6 38.03 20.20 18.42
C PHE A 6 36.50 20.23 18.34
N PHE A 7 35.96 19.85 17.18
CA PHE A 7 34.72 19.09 17.15
C PHE A 7 35.11 17.61 17.26
N ILE A 8 35.25 17.12 18.51
CA ILE A 8 35.22 15.69 18.77
C ILE A 8 33.76 15.29 18.55
N PRO A 9 33.42 14.49 17.52
CA PRO A 9 32.07 13.95 17.45
C PRO A 9 31.87 13.09 18.70
N PRO A 10 30.73 13.20 19.41
CA PRO A 10 30.42 12.23 20.44
C PRO A 10 30.47 10.85 19.79
N ASP A 11 31.22 9.96 20.43
CA ASP A 11 31.33 8.56 20.11
C ASP A 11 29.94 7.95 20.33
N ASP A 12 29.08 8.05 19.32
CA ASP A 12 27.71 7.52 19.32
C ASP A 12 27.79 6.01 19.05
N THR A 13 28.52 5.30 19.93
CA THR A 13 28.36 3.87 20.16
C THR A 13 27.08 3.63 20.96
N SER A 14 25.97 4.22 20.53
CA SER A 14 24.67 3.62 20.77
C SER A 14 24.63 2.38 19.89
N ALA A 15 25.13 1.27 20.43
CA ALA A 15 24.85 -0.05 19.88
C ALA A 15 23.34 -0.11 19.64
N SER A 16 22.93 -0.01 18.38
CA SER A 16 21.54 -0.25 18.02
C SER A 16 21.29 -1.67 18.48
N ASN A 17 20.46 -1.81 19.52
CA ASN A 17 19.94 -3.10 19.93
C ASN A 17 19.12 -3.60 18.73
N ASN A 18 19.80 -4.24 17.77
CA ASN A 18 19.21 -4.94 16.64
C ASN A 18 18.48 -6.13 17.25
N ARG A 19 17.27 -5.87 17.77
CA ARG A 19 16.35 -6.93 18.16
C ARG A 19 15.95 -7.62 16.88
N ILE A 20 16.69 -8.67 16.56
CA ILE A 20 16.42 -9.57 15.43
C ILE A 20 14.96 -10.00 15.55
N LEU A 21 14.17 -9.71 14.51
CA LEU A 21 12.79 -10.16 14.43
C LEU A 21 12.77 -11.69 14.56
N PRO A 22 12.09 -12.28 15.55
CA PRO A 22 11.91 -13.72 15.58
C PRO A 22 11.21 -14.15 14.29
N TRP A 23 11.68 -15.24 13.66
CA TRP A 23 11.07 -15.78 12.44
C TRP A 23 9.57 -16.01 12.57
N SER A 24 9.09 -16.38 13.76
CA SER A 24 7.65 -16.51 14.06
C SER A 24 6.90 -15.18 13.92
N SER A 25 7.47 -14.07 14.37
CA SER A 25 6.86 -12.74 14.26
C SER A 25 6.82 -12.28 12.80
N PHE A 26 7.88 -12.52 12.03
CA PHE A 26 7.88 -12.25 10.59
C PHE A 26 6.78 -13.02 9.87
N LEU A 27 6.64 -14.33 10.15
CA LEU A 27 5.59 -15.16 9.55
C LEU A 27 4.18 -14.70 9.94
N VAL A 28 3.96 -14.28 11.20
CA VAL A 28 2.67 -13.75 11.64
C VAL A 28 2.33 -12.44 10.93
N ILE A 29 3.30 -11.53 10.79
CA ILE A 29 3.11 -10.26 10.08
C ILE A 29 2.77 -10.50 8.61
N CYS A 30 3.57 -11.34 7.92
CA CYS A 30 3.36 -11.68 6.52
C CYS A 30 2.05 -12.45 6.30
N GLY A 31 1.70 -13.38 7.20
CA GLY A 31 0.45 -14.13 7.15
C GLY A 31 -0.77 -13.24 7.38
N GLY A 32 -0.71 -12.33 8.36
CA GLY A 32 -1.75 -11.33 8.59
C GLY A 32 -1.91 -10.39 7.40
N TRP A 33 -0.80 -9.93 6.81
CA TRP A 33 -0.83 -9.17 5.57
C TRP A 33 -1.49 -9.96 4.45
N LEU A 34 -1.13 -11.23 4.23
CA LEU A 34 -1.68 -12.06 3.16
C LEU A 34 -3.20 -12.27 3.31
N ILE A 35 -3.68 -12.50 4.53
CA ILE A 35 -5.13 -12.65 4.82
C ILE A 35 -5.87 -11.35 4.51
N LEU A 36 -5.36 -10.21 4.96
CA LEU A 36 -5.96 -8.92 4.65
C LEU A 36 -5.86 -8.62 3.15
N TRP A 37 -4.77 -9.01 2.51
CA TRP A 37 -4.56 -8.78 1.09
C TRP A 37 -5.53 -9.54 0.21
N TYR A 38 -5.89 -10.77 0.60
CA TYR A 38 -6.97 -11.55 -0.02
C TYR A 38 -8.33 -10.84 0.00
N LEU A 39 -8.59 -10.01 1.02
CA LEU A 39 -9.83 -9.24 1.18
C LEU A 39 -9.83 -7.91 0.40
N THR A 40 -8.89 -7.71 -0.53
CA THR A 40 -8.91 -6.54 -1.40
C THR A 40 -10.20 -6.54 -2.22
N PRO A 41 -11.01 -5.46 -2.18
CA PRO A 41 -12.29 -5.43 -2.86
C PRO A 41 -12.16 -5.64 -4.36
N GLY A 42 -13.03 -6.45 -4.95
CA GLY A 42 -13.09 -6.72 -6.38
C GLY A 42 -11.86 -7.41 -6.96
N LEU A 43 -10.99 -7.98 -6.12
CA LEU A 43 -9.79 -8.70 -6.54
C LEU A 43 -10.13 -10.05 -7.19
N HIS A 44 -11.17 -10.73 -6.70
CA HIS A 44 -11.56 -12.06 -7.14
C HIS A 44 -12.98 -12.03 -7.71
N GLY A 45 -13.23 -12.75 -8.81
CA GLY A 45 -14.58 -12.92 -9.37
C GLY A 45 -15.58 -13.58 -8.39
N ASN A 46 -15.08 -14.24 -7.36
CA ASN A 46 -15.82 -14.95 -6.32
C ASN A 46 -15.31 -14.55 -4.92
N GLY A 47 -15.08 -13.25 -4.71
CA GLY A 47 -14.71 -12.68 -3.42
C GLY A 47 -15.81 -12.78 -2.35
N ILE A 48 -15.52 -12.28 -1.15
CA ILE A 48 -16.40 -12.44 0.04
C ILE A 48 -17.79 -11.82 -0.16
N GLY A 49 -17.94 -10.82 -1.04
CA GLY A 49 -19.24 -10.24 -1.38
C GLY A 49 -20.18 -11.26 -2.03
N ASN A 50 -19.63 -12.22 -2.77
CA ASN A 50 -20.41 -13.25 -3.46
C ASN A 50 -21.04 -14.28 -2.51
N LEU A 51 -20.63 -14.29 -1.22
CA LEU A 51 -21.31 -15.07 -0.19
C LEU A 51 -22.69 -14.49 0.16
N PHE A 52 -22.94 -13.23 -0.16
CA PHE A 52 -24.16 -12.50 0.20
C PHE A 52 -25.05 -12.17 -1.01
N THR A 53 -24.47 -12.07 -2.21
CA THR A 53 -25.19 -11.68 -3.42
C THR A 53 -24.51 -12.23 -4.68
N ASN A 54 -25.30 -12.51 -5.72
CA ASN A 54 -24.79 -12.90 -7.04
C ASN A 54 -24.74 -11.72 -8.02
N ASN A 55 -25.06 -10.50 -7.57
CA ASN A 55 -24.97 -9.29 -8.37
C ASN A 55 -23.60 -8.64 -8.14
N ASP A 56 -22.82 -8.50 -9.22
CA ASP A 56 -21.43 -8.00 -9.17
C ASP A 56 -21.31 -6.62 -8.50
N GLU A 57 -22.21 -5.68 -8.83
CA GLU A 57 -22.17 -4.33 -8.25
C GLU A 57 -22.38 -4.37 -6.73
N SER A 58 -23.35 -5.16 -6.29
CA SER A 58 -23.67 -5.33 -4.87
C SER A 58 -22.56 -6.07 -4.13
N SER A 59 -21.94 -7.06 -4.79
CA SER A 59 -20.81 -7.82 -4.25
C SER A 59 -19.61 -6.91 -4.01
N ILE A 60 -19.19 -6.16 -5.03
CA ILE A 60 -18.08 -5.20 -4.95
C ILE A 60 -18.37 -4.12 -3.91
N PHE A 61 -19.60 -3.61 -3.85
CA PHE A 61 -20.00 -2.64 -2.83
C PHE A 61 -19.83 -3.19 -1.41
N LEU A 62 -20.31 -4.41 -1.14
CA LEU A 62 -20.17 -5.06 0.16
C LEU A 62 -18.70 -5.29 0.53
N GLU A 63 -17.89 -5.79 -0.39
CA GLU A 63 -16.44 -5.96 -0.17
C GLU A 63 -15.76 -4.64 0.16
N THR A 64 -16.12 -3.58 -0.57
CA THR A 64 -15.60 -2.23 -0.36
C THR A 64 -15.96 -1.70 1.04
N ILE A 65 -17.19 -1.93 1.49
CA ILE A 65 -17.64 -1.55 2.84
C ILE A 65 -16.89 -2.36 3.92
N ILE A 66 -16.72 -3.67 3.73
CA ILE A 66 -15.98 -4.52 4.66
C ILE A 66 -14.53 -4.05 4.78
N ALA A 67 -13.85 -3.79 3.65
CA ALA A 67 -12.49 -3.26 3.64
C ALA A 67 -12.41 -1.89 4.34
N LEU A 68 -13.38 -1.00 4.11
CA LEU A 68 -13.41 0.30 4.78
C LEU A 68 -13.56 0.17 6.31
N ILE A 69 -14.44 -0.72 6.78
CA ILE A 69 -14.60 -1.01 8.22
C ILE A 69 -13.30 -1.51 8.82
N ILE A 70 -12.63 -2.47 8.16
CA ILE A 70 -11.36 -3.01 8.64
C ILE A 70 -10.28 -1.92 8.64
N VAL A 71 -10.22 -1.07 7.61
CA VAL A 71 -9.31 0.09 7.57
C VAL A 71 -9.53 1.00 8.78
N ILE A 72 -10.77 1.32 9.11
CA ILE A 72 -11.08 2.16 10.28
C ILE A 72 -10.57 1.49 11.57
N ILE A 73 -10.83 0.19 11.74
CA ILE A 73 -10.33 -0.58 12.90
C ILE A 73 -8.81 -0.55 12.95
N LEU A 74 -8.13 -0.78 11.82
CA LEU A 74 -6.67 -0.73 11.74
C LEU A 74 -6.14 0.68 12.03
N ILE A 75 -6.81 1.73 11.57
CA ILE A 75 -6.42 3.12 11.83
C ILE A 75 -6.47 3.41 13.34
N VAL A 76 -7.55 2.98 13.99
CA VAL A 76 -7.79 3.20 15.42
C VAL A 76 -6.89 2.33 16.31
N THR A 77 -6.53 1.12 15.88
CA THR A 77 -5.65 0.22 16.64
C THR A 77 -4.17 0.56 16.47
N HIS A 78 -3.76 1.11 15.31
CA HIS A 78 -2.37 1.43 14.98
C HIS A 78 -2.05 2.93 15.03
N LYS A 79 -2.64 3.67 15.98
CA LYS A 79 -2.57 5.15 16.03
C LYS A 79 -1.17 5.72 15.85
N ARG A 80 -0.18 5.15 16.55
CA ARG A 80 1.22 5.60 16.47
C ARG A 80 1.79 5.51 15.05
N CYS A 81 1.52 4.40 14.37
CA CYS A 81 1.93 4.20 12.97
C CYS A 81 1.23 5.23 12.08
N ASN A 82 -0.09 5.39 12.23
CA ASN A 82 -0.89 6.29 11.41
C ASN A 82 -0.55 7.77 11.57
N GLN A 83 -0.18 8.20 12.77
CA GLN A 83 0.31 9.56 13.01
C GLN A 83 1.55 9.88 12.18
N LEU A 84 2.42 8.90 11.91
CA LEU A 84 3.59 9.08 11.06
C LEU A 84 3.21 9.02 9.58
N LEU A 85 2.46 7.98 9.19
CA LEU A 85 2.06 7.74 7.80
C LEU A 85 1.27 8.91 7.19
N PHE A 86 0.40 9.52 7.99
CA PHE A 86 -0.51 10.59 7.57
C PHE A 86 -0.25 11.91 8.28
N HIS A 87 0.97 12.14 8.79
CA HIS A 87 1.33 13.43 9.37
C HIS A 87 1.05 14.58 8.37
N GLN A 88 0.74 15.76 8.90
CA GLN A 88 0.45 16.91 8.07
C GLN A 88 1.67 17.28 7.24
N SER A 89 1.52 17.21 5.91
CA SER A 89 2.59 17.47 4.97
C SER A 89 2.07 18.28 3.79
N LYS A 90 2.93 19.07 3.15
CA LYS A 90 2.60 19.81 1.92
C LYS A 90 2.11 18.90 0.79
N TRP A 91 2.46 17.62 0.84
CA TRP A 91 2.02 16.62 -0.15
C TRP A 91 0.52 16.37 -0.13
N ILE A 92 -0.19 16.72 0.95
CA ILE A 92 -1.65 16.57 1.02
C ILE A 92 -2.38 17.40 -0.06
N TYR A 93 -1.81 18.51 -0.50
CA TYR A 93 -2.41 19.33 -1.56
C TYR A 93 -2.43 18.61 -2.91
N LEU A 94 -1.58 17.59 -3.10
CA LEU A 94 -1.57 16.82 -4.34
C LEU A 94 -2.81 15.91 -4.49
N TYR A 95 -3.60 15.68 -3.44
CA TYR A 95 -4.88 14.97 -3.55
C TYR A 95 -5.90 15.68 -4.45
N ILE A 96 -5.69 16.97 -4.75
CA ILE A 96 -6.49 17.67 -5.76
C ILE A 96 -6.41 16.93 -7.12
N SER A 97 -5.25 16.35 -7.47
CA SER A 97 -5.07 15.60 -8.72
C SER A 97 -6.03 14.41 -8.86
N PRO A 98 -6.00 13.39 -7.98
CA PRO A 98 -6.92 12.26 -8.08
C PRO A 98 -8.39 12.67 -7.91
N VAL A 99 -8.69 13.74 -7.15
CA VAL A 99 -10.07 14.26 -7.05
C VAL A 99 -10.54 14.83 -8.39
N VAL A 100 -9.74 15.66 -9.06
CA VAL A 100 -10.08 16.20 -10.39
C VAL A 100 -10.23 15.06 -11.39
N LEU A 101 -9.31 14.08 -11.38
CA LEU A 101 -9.39 12.91 -12.25
C LEU A 101 -10.67 12.11 -12.01
N ALA A 102 -11.05 11.86 -10.76
CA ALA A 102 -12.29 11.15 -10.42
C ALA A 102 -13.55 11.90 -10.90
N LEU A 103 -13.57 13.23 -10.85
CA LEU A 103 -14.68 14.04 -11.36
C LEU A 103 -14.78 14.01 -12.89
N VAL A 104 -13.64 13.92 -13.56
CA VAL A 104 -13.56 13.92 -15.02
C VAL A 104 -13.83 12.52 -15.60
N LEU A 105 -13.49 11.46 -14.85
CA LEU A 105 -13.63 10.06 -15.22
C LEU A 105 -14.94 9.68 -15.94
N PRO A 106 -16.14 10.07 -15.46
CA PRO A 106 -17.40 9.63 -16.05
C PRO A 106 -17.66 10.21 -17.45
N PHE A 107 -16.93 11.25 -17.83
CA PHE A 107 -17.10 11.94 -19.11
C PHE A 107 -16.16 11.41 -20.21
N TYR A 108 -15.13 10.66 -19.84
CA TYR A 108 -14.08 10.22 -20.76
C TYR A 108 -14.04 8.72 -21.00
N TYR A 109 -14.54 7.91 -20.06
CA TYR A 109 -14.43 6.46 -20.13
C TYR A 109 -15.79 5.75 -20.00
N ASN A 110 -15.94 4.66 -20.75
CA ASN A 110 -17.04 3.71 -20.57
C ASN A 110 -16.68 2.76 -19.43
N LEU A 111 -17.07 3.14 -18.21
CA LEU A 111 -16.73 2.38 -17.01
C LEU A 111 -17.52 1.05 -16.94
N PRO A 112 -16.91 -0.02 -16.41
CA PRO A 112 -17.58 -1.33 -16.27
C PRO A 112 -18.66 -1.34 -15.18
N LEU A 113 -18.65 -0.33 -14.31
CA LEU A 113 -19.59 -0.14 -13.21
C LEU A 113 -20.12 1.29 -13.21
N PRO A 114 -21.25 1.57 -12.55
CA PRO A 114 -21.70 2.92 -12.30
C PRO A 114 -20.57 3.78 -11.73
N ALA A 115 -20.35 4.97 -12.31
CA ALA A 115 -19.13 5.75 -12.06
C ALA A 115 -18.85 6.01 -10.57
N HIS A 116 -19.90 6.29 -9.80
CA HIS A 116 -19.79 6.52 -8.35
C HIS A 116 -19.28 5.28 -7.60
N LEU A 117 -19.75 4.09 -7.97
CA LEU A 117 -19.33 2.82 -7.38
C LEU A 117 -17.88 2.53 -7.78
N TYR A 118 -17.52 2.70 -9.04
CA TYR A 118 -16.15 2.51 -9.51
C TYR A 118 -15.16 3.42 -8.78
N ILE A 119 -15.46 4.72 -8.68
CA ILE A 119 -14.61 5.69 -7.98
C ILE A 119 -14.46 5.31 -6.51
N PHE A 120 -15.57 4.97 -5.84
CA PHE A 120 -15.54 4.56 -4.44
C PHE A 120 -14.72 3.28 -4.22
N TRP A 121 -15.00 2.25 -5.03
CA TRP A 121 -14.29 0.98 -5.02
C TRP A 121 -12.79 1.17 -5.23
N MET A 122 -12.37 1.85 -6.32
CA MET A 122 -10.96 2.08 -6.61
C MET A 122 -10.27 2.90 -5.52
N THR A 123 -10.97 3.90 -4.96
CA THR A 123 -10.41 4.72 -3.88
C THR A 123 -10.09 3.87 -2.65
N VAL A 124 -11.04 3.06 -2.21
CA VAL A 124 -10.87 2.19 -1.04
C VAL A 124 -9.87 1.09 -1.32
N SER A 125 -9.93 0.45 -2.49
CA SER A 125 -9.01 -0.60 -2.89
C SER A 125 -7.58 -0.07 -2.92
N VAL A 126 -7.28 1.02 -3.64
CA VAL A 126 -5.93 1.59 -3.69
C VAL A 126 -5.43 1.98 -2.30
N PHE A 127 -6.29 2.63 -1.49
CA PHE A 127 -5.92 2.94 -0.11
C PHE A 127 -5.59 1.67 0.69
N TRP A 128 -6.41 0.63 0.58
CA TRP A 128 -6.19 -0.68 1.20
C TRP A 128 -4.83 -1.26 0.82
N GLN A 129 -4.51 -1.29 -0.48
CA GLN A 129 -3.24 -1.82 -1.00
C GLN A 129 -2.03 -1.11 -0.42
N ASP A 130 -2.03 0.21 -0.50
CA ASP A 130 -0.90 1.03 -0.09
C ASP A 130 -0.75 1.04 1.43
N TYR A 131 -1.86 1.15 2.14
CA TYR A 131 -1.86 1.19 3.60
C TYR A 131 -1.41 -0.13 4.22
N LEU A 132 -1.87 -1.28 3.71
CA LEU A 132 -1.43 -2.57 4.25
C LEU A 132 0.03 -2.86 3.93
N THR A 133 0.46 -2.60 2.70
CA THR A 133 1.78 -3.02 2.20
C THR A 133 2.87 -2.02 2.58
N PHE A 134 2.73 -0.77 2.14
CA PHE A 134 3.75 0.26 2.34
C PHE A 134 3.50 1.05 3.64
N GLY A 135 2.29 1.00 4.19
CA GLY A 135 2.00 1.52 5.52
C GLY A 135 2.40 0.55 6.63
N LEU A 136 1.54 -0.42 6.92
CA LEU A 136 1.65 -1.30 8.08
C LEU A 136 2.79 -2.31 7.95
N LEU A 137 2.78 -3.17 6.92
CA LEU A 137 3.80 -4.21 6.74
C LEU A 137 5.20 -3.61 6.73
N GLN A 138 5.44 -2.57 5.92
CA GLN A 138 6.72 -1.89 5.88
C GLN A 138 7.12 -1.31 7.25
N SER A 139 6.19 -0.67 7.98
CA SER A 139 6.51 -0.09 9.29
C SER A 139 6.88 -1.16 10.31
N TYR A 140 6.18 -2.30 10.32
CA TYR A 140 6.51 -3.43 11.19
C TYR A 140 7.87 -4.05 10.89
N LEU A 141 8.23 -4.14 9.61
CA LEU A 141 9.55 -4.64 9.21
C LEU A 141 10.66 -3.63 9.54
N GLU A 142 10.40 -2.31 9.41
CA GLU A 142 11.33 -1.23 9.77
C GLU A 142 11.72 -1.23 11.27
N GLU A 143 10.90 -1.81 12.16
CA GLU A 143 11.22 -1.92 13.59
C GLU A 143 12.38 -2.88 13.89
N HIS A 144 12.70 -3.78 12.96
CA HIS A 144 13.60 -4.90 13.23
C HIS A 144 14.63 -5.20 12.14
N LEU A 145 14.44 -4.66 10.93
CA LEU A 145 15.29 -4.94 9.79
C LEU A 145 15.93 -3.65 9.25
N PRO A 146 17.15 -3.73 8.70
CA PRO A 146 17.77 -2.57 8.06
C PRO A 146 16.95 -2.16 6.83
N MET A 147 16.91 -0.85 6.56
CA MET A 147 16.05 -0.23 5.56
C MET A 147 16.07 -0.92 4.18
N TRP A 148 17.25 -1.29 3.67
CA TRP A 148 17.36 -1.96 2.37
C TRP A 148 16.73 -3.36 2.37
N THR A 149 16.85 -4.10 3.46
CA THR A 149 16.19 -5.40 3.63
C THR A 149 14.68 -5.23 3.69
N VAL A 150 14.18 -4.20 4.37
CA VAL A 150 12.74 -3.88 4.40
C VAL A 150 12.23 -3.58 2.99
N ILE A 151 12.91 -2.71 2.24
CA ILE A 151 12.50 -2.32 0.89
C ILE A 151 12.38 -3.56 -0.02
N LEU A 152 13.41 -4.42 -0.01
CA LEU A 152 13.40 -5.63 -0.81
C LEU A 152 12.34 -6.63 -0.33
N ALA A 153 12.20 -6.84 0.98
CA ALA A 153 11.21 -7.76 1.53
C ALA A 153 9.78 -7.33 1.18
N VAL A 154 9.44 -6.05 1.38
CA VAL A 154 8.12 -5.50 1.05
C VAL A 154 7.84 -5.63 -0.44
N ALA A 155 8.80 -5.30 -1.30
CA ALA A 155 8.62 -5.43 -2.75
C ALA A 155 8.40 -6.89 -3.19
N ILE A 156 9.14 -7.84 -2.61
CA ILE A 156 8.97 -9.27 -2.88
C ILE A 156 7.61 -9.76 -2.38
N ILE A 157 7.20 -9.39 -1.16
CA ILE A 157 5.90 -9.76 -0.60
C ILE A 157 4.76 -9.19 -1.45
N PHE A 158 4.85 -7.93 -1.86
CA PHE A 158 3.91 -7.27 -2.75
C PHE A 158 3.79 -8.00 -4.10
N TYR A 159 4.93 -8.34 -4.71
CA TYR A 159 4.99 -9.15 -5.92
C TYR A 159 4.32 -10.53 -5.72
N ILE A 160 4.64 -11.23 -4.64
CA ILE A 160 4.05 -12.54 -4.33
C ILE A 160 2.53 -12.42 -4.19
N GLY A 161 2.02 -11.40 -3.50
CA GLY A 161 0.57 -11.19 -3.40
C GLY A 161 -0.10 -11.06 -4.76
N HIS A 162 0.52 -10.34 -5.70
CA HIS A 162 0.01 -10.21 -7.06
C HIS A 162 0.04 -11.52 -7.84
N VAL A 163 1.14 -12.28 -7.76
CA VAL A 163 1.26 -13.58 -8.43
C VAL A 163 0.28 -14.61 -7.86
N VAL A 164 0.06 -14.59 -6.55
CA VAL A 164 -0.83 -15.56 -5.88
C VAL A 164 -2.30 -15.25 -6.12
N PHE A 165 -2.71 -13.99 -6.03
CA PHE A 165 -4.13 -13.62 -6.11
C PHE A 165 -4.59 -13.19 -7.50
N ILE A 166 -3.66 -12.81 -8.39
CA ILE A 166 -3.97 -12.42 -9.79
C ILE A 166 -3.06 -13.20 -10.76
N PRO A 167 -3.02 -14.54 -10.68
CA PRO A 167 -2.04 -15.35 -11.41
C PRO A 167 -2.10 -15.14 -12.92
N ASP A 168 -3.29 -14.92 -13.48
CA ASP A 168 -3.47 -14.74 -14.93
C ASP A 168 -2.78 -13.48 -15.46
N SER A 169 -2.72 -12.41 -14.65
CA SER A 169 -2.05 -11.14 -15.04
C SER A 169 -0.53 -11.19 -14.89
N PHE A 170 0.00 -12.17 -14.15
CA PHE A 170 1.42 -12.29 -13.81
C PHE A 170 2.02 -13.67 -14.16
N ALA A 171 1.32 -14.46 -14.98
CA ALA A 171 1.79 -15.74 -15.49
C ALA A 171 3.09 -15.59 -16.30
N PRO A 172 3.83 -16.69 -16.59
CA PRO A 172 5.05 -16.64 -17.40
C PRO A 172 4.87 -16.06 -18.82
N ALA A 173 3.64 -15.95 -19.32
CA ALA A 173 3.35 -15.24 -20.57
C ALA A 173 3.41 -13.70 -20.43
N HIS A 174 3.29 -13.17 -19.21
CA HIS A 174 3.20 -11.74 -18.86
C HIS A 174 4.38 -11.28 -17.99
N VAL A 175 5.59 -11.70 -18.36
CA VAL A 175 6.83 -11.40 -17.63
C VAL A 175 7.10 -9.90 -17.48
N SER A 176 6.69 -9.08 -18.45
CA SER A 176 6.78 -7.62 -18.36
C SER A 176 5.95 -7.06 -17.19
N SER A 177 4.74 -7.56 -16.99
CA SER A 177 3.88 -7.20 -15.85
C SER A 177 4.52 -7.63 -14.53
N ALA A 178 5.08 -8.84 -14.47
CA ALA A 178 5.79 -9.36 -13.30
C ALA A 178 7.00 -8.49 -12.89
N PHE A 179 7.84 -8.10 -13.85
CA PHE A 179 8.96 -7.18 -13.56
C PHE A 179 8.48 -5.76 -13.22
N SER A 180 7.41 -5.30 -13.86
CA SER A 180 6.85 -3.96 -13.60
C SER A 180 6.29 -3.86 -12.19
N ILE A 181 5.54 -4.87 -11.71
CA ILE A 181 4.97 -4.83 -10.36
C ILE A 181 6.04 -4.98 -9.28
N LEU A 182 7.09 -5.80 -9.52
CA LEU A 182 8.23 -5.88 -8.61
C LEU A 182 9.00 -4.56 -8.58
N GLY A 183 9.29 -3.97 -9.73
CA GLY A 183 9.94 -2.67 -9.84
C GLY A 183 9.14 -1.55 -9.17
N LEU A 184 7.82 -1.54 -9.37
CA LEU A 184 6.91 -0.61 -8.69
C LEU A 184 6.95 -0.81 -7.18
N GLY A 185 6.91 -2.05 -6.70
CA GLY A 185 7.06 -2.38 -5.27
C GLY A 185 8.34 -1.81 -4.67
N ILE A 186 9.48 -1.95 -5.37
CA ILE A 186 10.77 -1.36 -4.93
C ILE A 186 10.69 0.17 -4.88
N VAL A 187 10.18 0.80 -5.95
CA VAL A 187 10.08 2.26 -6.04
C VAL A 187 9.19 2.82 -4.94
N VAL A 188 8.02 2.23 -4.72
CA VAL A 188 7.06 2.69 -3.71
C VAL A 188 7.60 2.45 -2.30
N ALA A 189 8.18 1.28 -2.02
CA ALA A 189 8.80 1.01 -0.72
C ALA A 189 9.98 1.96 -0.43
N PHE A 190 10.80 2.27 -1.44
CA PHE A 190 11.86 3.26 -1.33
C PHE A 190 11.32 4.67 -1.10
N LEU A 191 10.31 5.10 -1.86
CA LEU A 191 9.64 6.39 -1.67
C LEU A 191 9.07 6.50 -0.25
N ARG A 192 8.43 5.44 0.25
CA ARG A 192 7.95 5.40 1.62
C ARG A 192 9.10 5.47 2.64
N ALA A 193 10.19 4.75 2.42
CA ALA A 193 11.33 4.78 3.32
C ALA A 193 11.94 6.19 3.40
N LYS A 194 12.00 6.90 2.28
CA LYS A 194 12.56 8.26 2.16
C LYS A 194 11.64 9.35 2.70
N LEU A 195 10.34 9.28 2.39
CA LEU A 195 9.37 10.35 2.70
C LEU A 195 8.67 10.16 4.04
N LYS A 196 8.68 8.94 4.59
CA LYS A 196 8.01 8.55 5.84
C LYS A 196 6.50 8.81 5.88
N THR A 197 5.88 9.03 4.73
CA THR A 197 4.43 9.27 4.56
C THR A 197 3.87 8.49 3.38
N LEU A 198 2.56 8.27 3.37
CA LEU A 198 1.82 7.65 2.27
C LEU A 198 1.20 8.65 1.29
N HIS A 199 1.17 9.95 1.58
CA HIS A 199 0.44 10.94 0.77
C HIS A 199 0.80 10.88 -0.73
N ILE A 200 2.08 10.92 -1.07
CA ILE A 200 2.52 10.86 -2.48
C ILE A 200 2.18 9.51 -3.13
N ILE A 201 2.36 8.42 -2.38
CA ILE A 201 2.13 7.07 -2.89
C ILE A 201 0.66 6.91 -3.29
N LEU A 202 -0.25 7.28 -2.37
CA LEU A 202 -1.69 7.25 -2.61
C LEU A 202 -2.09 8.15 -3.78
N VAL A 203 -1.53 9.35 -3.87
CA VAL A 203 -1.82 10.27 -4.98
C VAL A 203 -1.41 9.67 -6.32
N LEU A 204 -0.18 9.12 -6.40
CA LEU A 204 0.32 8.52 -7.65
C LEU A 204 -0.48 7.29 -8.02
N HIS A 205 -0.77 6.42 -7.07
CA HIS A 205 -1.47 5.16 -7.31
C HIS A 205 -2.93 5.40 -7.71
N LEU A 206 -3.65 6.29 -7.03
CA LEU A 206 -5.01 6.69 -7.42
C LEU A 206 -5.04 7.35 -8.79
N SER A 207 -4.10 8.27 -9.04
CA SER A 207 -4.04 8.97 -10.34
C SER A 207 -3.77 7.98 -11.48
N PHE A 208 -2.91 6.98 -11.25
CA PHE A 208 -2.66 5.92 -12.22
C PHE A 208 -3.94 5.14 -12.56
N TYR A 209 -4.71 4.71 -11.54
CA TYR A 209 -5.98 4.01 -11.77
C TYR A 209 -6.99 4.86 -12.53
N PHE A 210 -7.09 6.16 -12.25
CA PHE A 210 -8.03 7.05 -12.95
C PHE A 210 -7.58 7.49 -14.35
N ILE A 211 -6.36 7.14 -14.78
CA ILE A 211 -5.83 7.50 -16.12
C ILE A 211 -5.69 6.27 -17.03
N VAL A 212 -5.24 5.14 -16.48
CA VAL A 212 -4.70 4.02 -17.27
C VAL A 212 -5.61 2.79 -17.24
N VAL A 213 -6.35 2.56 -16.16
CA VAL A 213 -7.01 1.26 -15.94
C VAL A 213 -8.46 1.30 -16.41
N PHE A 214 -8.68 1.01 -17.70
CA PHE A 214 -9.98 0.80 -18.34
C PHE A 214 -9.92 -0.36 -19.34
#